data_AF-A0A6P8CQN1-F1
#
_entry.id   AF-A0A6P8CQN1-F1
#
_cell.length_a   1.000
_cell.length_b   1.000
_cell.length_c   1.000
_cell.angle_alpha   90.00
_cell.angle_beta   90.00
_cell.angle_gamma   90.00
#
_symmetry.space_group_name_H-M   'P 1'
#
loop_
_entity.id
_entity.type
_entity.pdbx_description
1 polymer ?
#
loop_
_entity_poly.entity_id
_entity_poly.type
_entity_poly.pdbx_seq_one_letter_code
_entity_poly.pdbx_strand_id
1 'polypeptide(L)'
;MGDRVGRAAYDKKRLLLYAIISGSRRLIERLLRDLSTLFTTIEDFLWFKLSAIRDLPGGSSSALLNEASIPYSLDDLQAYLNKFEPSYYTKNGKDPLVYPYVLLLSIQFLPAILYLSKEAGDEGYNVDATHISIVLADHGVLSEGTGAGQKLGVMDAYAEASSLIRQYGSAYLRIGNLPLALEYYAQAAAAVGGGQFSWTGRGNADQQRQRSLMLKQLLTEILLRDGGIYFLLGPRGSGEGELVRFLTDANARQQFLLEAARQCLEGGLYDKSIEIHKRIGAFSMALDTINKCLSESICALSRGRLDGDSLTAGLIHSANEIMETYKYSSEISPLERESVMEQQTVLRQLEAILSIHKLARSGQYLDALREVAKLPFLPLDPRAPEITSDVFQSLSPYVQACVPDILRIALTCMDNVSDTDGSLRALRAKIASFLANNLKRNWPRDLYEKVARSL
;
A
#
# COMPACT_ATOMS: atom_id res chain seq x y z
N MET A 1 72.67 45.49 0.75
CA MET A 1 71.45 46.02 1.39
C MET A 1 70.68 44.86 2.01
N GLY A 2 70.58 44.86 3.35
CA GLY A 2 69.45 44.33 4.12
C GLY A 2 69.13 42.83 4.07
N ASP A 3 69.90 42.02 4.80
CA ASP A 3 69.42 40.74 5.35
C ASP A 3 68.21 41.00 6.26
N ARG A 4 67.01 40.60 5.81
CA ARG A 4 65.83 40.53 6.69
C ARG A 4 65.84 39.19 7.41
N VAL A 5 66.46 39.19 8.59
CA VAL A 5 66.20 38.22 9.66
C VAL A 5 64.70 38.28 10.01
N GLY A 6 63.96 37.18 9.90
CA GLY A 6 62.61 37.13 10.47
C GLY A 6 61.56 36.17 9.90
N ARG A 7 61.82 35.37 8.86
CA ARG A 7 60.99 34.19 8.57
C ARG A 7 61.91 33.00 8.43
N ALA A 8 61.89 32.09 9.40
CA ALA A 8 62.46 30.78 9.21
C ALA A 8 61.83 30.19 7.95
N ALA A 9 62.63 30.08 6.89
CA ALA A 9 62.24 29.43 5.65
C ALA A 9 62.19 27.93 5.91
N TYR A 10 61.20 27.50 6.68
CA TYR A 10 60.95 26.10 6.91
C TYR A 10 60.62 25.45 5.57
N ASP A 11 61.27 24.32 5.26
CA ASP A 11 60.92 23.51 4.11
C ASP A 11 59.44 23.09 4.23
N LYS A 12 58.62 23.60 3.31
CA LYS A 12 57.17 23.36 3.27
C LYS A 12 56.85 21.87 3.22
N LYS A 13 57.67 21.08 2.51
CA LYS A 13 57.49 19.62 2.40
C LYS A 13 57.76 18.93 3.72
N ARG A 14 58.79 19.39 4.43
CA ARG A 14 59.13 18.88 5.76
C ARG A 14 58.06 19.23 6.80
N LEU A 15 57.49 20.44 6.76
CA LEU A 15 56.37 20.82 7.62
C LEU A 15 55.10 20.01 7.34
N LEU A 16 54.77 19.78 6.07
CA LEU A 16 53.68 18.90 5.65
C LEU A 16 53.85 17.50 6.22
N LEU A 17 55.05 16.92 6.08
CA LEU A 17 55.36 15.60 6.60
C LEU A 17 55.17 15.54 8.13
N TYR A 18 55.67 16.54 8.87
CA TYR A 18 55.47 16.60 10.31
C TYR A 18 54.00 16.74 10.70
N ALA A 19 53.22 17.54 9.97
CA ALA A 19 51.78 17.68 10.21
C ALA A 19 51.03 16.36 9.97
N ILE A 20 51.31 15.67 8.86
CA ILE A 20 50.70 14.38 8.54
C ILE A 20 51.07 13.33 9.60
N ILE A 21 52.35 13.19 9.94
CA ILE A 21 52.81 12.17 10.90
C ILE A 21 52.24 12.44 12.29
N SER A 22 52.31 13.69 12.76
CA SER A 22 51.87 14.05 14.11
C SER A 22 50.36 13.95 14.30
N GLY A 23 49.57 14.19 13.25
CA GLY A 23 48.10 14.25 13.36
C GLY A 23 47.59 15.35 14.29
N SER A 24 48.44 16.31 14.69
CA SER A 24 48.07 17.36 15.64
C SER A 24 47.15 18.38 14.98
N ARG A 25 45.93 18.53 15.52
CA ARG A 25 44.94 19.50 15.02
C ARG A 25 45.51 20.91 14.91
N ARG A 26 46.21 21.37 15.95
CA ARG A 26 46.81 22.72 15.99
C ARG A 26 47.86 22.93 14.89
N LEU A 27 48.71 21.94 14.63
CA LEU A 27 49.73 22.03 13.58
C LEU A 27 49.08 22.07 12.19
N ILE A 28 48.06 21.26 11.97
CA ILE A 28 47.29 21.22 10.72
C ILE A 28 46.59 22.55 10.46
N GLU A 29 45.87 23.08 11.46
CA GLU A 29 45.17 24.37 11.34
C GLU A 29 46.14 25.53 11.13
N ARG A 30 47.28 25.54 11.83
CA ARG A 30 48.31 26.56 11.63
C ARG A 30 48.91 26.48 10.24
N LEU A 31 49.23 25.28 9.75
CA LEU A 31 49.80 25.08 8.43
C LEU A 31 48.87 25.60 7.32
N LEU A 32 47.59 25.29 7.41
CA LEU A 32 46.59 25.74 6.42
C LEU A 32 46.34 27.25 6.47
N ARG A 33 46.48 27.87 7.65
CA ARG A 33 46.40 29.33 7.81
C ARG A 33 47.61 30.03 7.23
N ASP A 34 48.80 29.50 7.49
CA ASP A 34 50.07 30.12 7.10
C ASP A 34 50.41 29.88 5.62
N LEU A 35 49.91 28.79 5.03
CA LEU A 35 50.16 28.37 3.65
C LEU A 35 48.83 28.08 2.93
N SER A 36 48.01 29.12 2.71
CA SER A 36 46.68 28.97 2.09
C SER A 36 46.67 28.44 0.66
N THR A 37 47.80 28.52 -0.07
CA THR A 37 47.95 28.02 -1.45
C THR A 37 48.76 26.72 -1.55
N LEU A 38 48.82 25.96 -0.46
CA LEU A 38 49.62 24.72 -0.39
C LEU A 38 49.08 23.62 -1.31
N PHE A 39 47.76 23.59 -1.51
CA PHE A 39 47.08 22.60 -2.34
C PHE A 39 46.40 23.31 -3.51
N THR A 40 46.56 22.74 -4.70
CA THR A 40 46.01 23.32 -5.95
C THR A 40 44.77 22.59 -6.43
N THR A 41 44.54 21.37 -5.92
CA THR A 41 43.38 20.52 -6.22
C THR A 41 42.65 20.16 -4.93
N ILE A 42 41.37 19.81 -5.04
CA ILE A 42 40.58 19.36 -3.89
C ILE A 42 41.01 17.97 -3.43
N GLU A 43 41.49 17.14 -4.36
CA GLU A 43 42.03 15.81 -4.14
C GLU A 43 43.28 15.86 -3.26
N ASP A 44 44.25 16.74 -3.57
CA ASP A 44 45.46 16.90 -2.76
C ASP A 44 45.12 17.40 -1.35
N PHE A 45 44.16 18.32 -1.26
CA PHE A 45 43.69 18.86 0.02
C PHE A 45 43.03 17.77 0.87
N LEU A 46 42.11 16.98 0.29
CA LEU A 46 41.43 15.89 0.98
C LEU A 46 42.40 14.78 1.36
N TRP A 47 43.31 14.39 0.46
CA TRP A 47 44.36 13.40 0.76
C TRP A 47 45.17 13.81 1.99
N PHE A 48 45.59 15.08 2.07
CA PHE A 48 46.32 15.60 3.22
C PHE A 48 45.49 15.51 4.50
N LYS A 49 44.23 15.97 4.44
CA LYS A 49 43.33 15.97 5.60
C LYS A 49 43.03 14.56 6.10
N LEU A 50 42.70 13.64 5.20
CA LEU A 50 42.40 12.24 5.50
C LEU A 50 43.63 11.53 6.08
N SER A 51 44.81 11.76 5.51
CA SER A 51 46.08 11.18 6.00
C SER A 51 46.43 11.65 7.42
N ALA A 52 45.91 12.80 7.84
CA ALA A 52 46.16 13.40 9.13
C ALA A 52 45.15 12.99 10.21
N ILE A 53 44.04 12.34 9.85
CA ILE A 53 43.05 11.84 10.81
C ILE A 53 43.67 10.77 11.71
N ARG A 54 43.32 10.80 12.99
CA ARG A 54 43.66 9.76 13.96
C ARG A 54 42.44 9.38 14.77
N ASP A 55 42.14 8.09 14.83
CA ASP A 55 41.09 7.55 15.69
C ASP A 55 41.64 7.38 17.11
N LEU A 56 41.01 8.02 18.09
CA LEU A 56 41.20 7.61 19.49
C LEU A 56 40.25 6.44 19.77
N PRO A 57 40.75 5.25 20.15
CA PRO A 57 39.87 4.22 20.68
C PRO A 57 39.22 4.75 21.97
N GLY A 58 37.89 4.84 21.98
CA GLY A 58 37.06 5.46 23.03
C GLY A 58 37.06 4.76 24.39
N GLY A 59 38.14 4.07 24.78
CA GLY A 59 38.20 3.27 26.01
C GLY A 59 39.43 3.44 26.87
N SER A 60 40.43 4.25 26.50
CA SER A 60 41.63 4.40 27.35
C SER A 60 42.34 5.72 27.13
N SER A 61 42.07 6.68 28.01
CA SER A 61 43.09 7.26 28.89
C SER A 61 42.56 8.55 29.51
N SER A 62 42.30 8.50 30.81
CA SER A 62 42.32 9.63 31.73
C SER A 62 43.75 10.19 31.85
N ALA A 63 44.35 10.59 30.73
CA ALA A 63 45.55 11.40 30.72
C ALA A 63 45.09 12.79 30.31
N LEU A 64 45.40 13.79 31.14
CA LEU A 64 45.25 15.20 30.83
C LEU A 64 45.95 15.48 29.48
N LEU A 65 45.21 15.41 28.38
CA LEU A 65 45.72 15.79 27.07
C LEU A 65 45.90 17.30 27.14
N ASN A 66 47.16 17.71 27.20
CA ASN A 66 47.58 19.07 26.90
C ASN A 66 46.83 19.50 25.62
N GLU A 67 46.23 20.69 25.55
CA GLU A 67 45.47 21.16 24.36
C GLU A 67 46.30 21.06 23.05
N ALA A 68 47.63 21.04 23.16
CA ALA A 68 48.58 20.84 22.07
C ALA A 68 48.57 19.43 21.44
N SER A 69 47.95 18.44 22.10
CA SER A 69 47.98 17.02 21.74
C SER A 69 46.63 16.48 21.27
N ILE A 70 45.63 17.34 21.06
CA ILE A 70 44.34 16.91 20.50
C ILE A 70 44.57 16.50 19.03
N PRO A 71 44.34 15.23 18.68
CA PRO A 71 44.49 14.80 17.30
C PRO A 71 43.36 15.33 16.44
N TYR A 72 43.62 15.42 15.14
CA TYR A 72 42.62 15.77 14.15
C TYR A 72 41.68 14.58 13.90
N SER A 73 40.38 14.79 14.07
CA SER A 73 39.36 13.76 13.89
C SER A 73 38.63 13.87 12.54
N LEU A 74 37.86 12.85 12.20
CA LEU A 74 36.93 12.91 11.07
C LEU A 74 35.87 14.01 11.25
N ASP A 75 35.37 14.21 12.46
CA ASP A 75 34.44 15.30 12.78
C ASP A 75 35.06 16.67 12.46
N ASP A 76 36.34 16.87 12.77
CA ASP A 76 37.04 18.13 12.46
C ASP A 76 37.19 18.36 10.95
N LEU A 77 37.27 17.28 10.15
CA LEU A 77 37.25 17.37 8.69
C LEU A 77 35.85 17.71 8.18
N GLN A 78 34.82 16.97 8.61
CA GLN A 78 33.44 17.20 8.21
C GLN A 78 32.99 18.62 8.58
N ALA A 79 33.25 19.06 9.81
CA ALA A 79 32.94 20.41 10.28
C ALA A 79 33.70 21.50 9.50
N TYR A 80 34.90 21.22 9.00
CA TYR A 80 35.61 22.15 8.13
C TYR A 80 34.96 22.24 6.76
N LEU A 81 34.66 21.10 6.13
CA LEU A 81 34.08 21.04 4.79
C LEU A 81 32.69 21.66 4.73
N ASN A 82 31.89 21.48 5.78
CA ASN A 82 30.51 21.96 5.87
C ASN A 82 30.40 23.47 6.14
N LYS A 83 31.51 24.19 6.32
CA LYS A 83 31.52 25.66 6.35
C LYS A 83 31.23 26.29 5.00
N PHE A 84 31.48 25.53 3.93
CA PHE A 84 31.33 25.99 2.56
C PHE A 84 30.05 25.42 1.97
N GLU A 85 29.28 26.27 1.30
CA GLU A 85 28.08 25.84 0.57
C GLU A 85 28.43 24.97 -0.65
N PRO A 86 27.49 24.16 -1.16
CA PRO A 86 27.74 23.33 -2.36
C PRO A 86 28.27 24.11 -3.56
N SER A 87 27.82 25.35 -3.75
CA SER A 87 28.23 26.28 -4.82
C SER A 87 29.73 26.56 -4.84
N TYR A 88 30.38 26.54 -3.67
CA TYR A 88 31.84 26.70 -3.53
C TYR A 88 32.59 25.58 -4.26
N TYR A 89 32.11 24.34 -4.11
CA TYR A 89 32.75 23.16 -4.69
C TYR A 89 32.38 22.98 -6.16
N THR A 90 31.13 23.25 -6.52
CA THR A 90 30.63 23.01 -7.89
C THR A 90 30.93 24.17 -8.85
N LYS A 91 31.61 25.23 -8.40
CA LYS A 91 31.85 26.46 -9.17
C LYS A 91 30.54 27.01 -9.76
N ASN A 92 29.51 27.09 -8.93
CA ASN A 92 28.13 27.46 -9.30
C ASN A 92 27.51 26.51 -10.36
N GLY A 93 27.66 25.19 -10.16
CA GLY A 93 27.04 24.17 -11.00
C GLY A 93 27.82 23.78 -12.26
N LYS A 94 29.01 24.34 -12.50
CA LYS A 94 29.87 23.91 -13.62
C LYS A 94 30.43 22.50 -13.42
N ASP A 95 30.75 22.16 -12.18
CA ASP A 95 31.32 20.87 -11.79
C ASP A 95 30.44 20.19 -10.71
N PRO A 96 29.20 19.76 -11.04
CA PRO A 96 28.20 19.36 -10.05
C PRO A 96 28.60 18.13 -9.21
N LEU A 97 29.48 17.26 -9.73
CA LEU A 97 29.91 16.02 -9.07
C LEU A 97 31.00 16.21 -8.02
N VAL A 98 31.69 17.36 -8.00
CA VAL A 98 32.77 17.61 -7.04
C VAL A 98 32.23 17.61 -5.61
N TYR A 99 31.06 18.19 -5.38
CA TYR A 99 30.49 18.25 -4.04
C TYR A 99 30.09 16.88 -3.48
N PRO A 100 29.32 16.03 -4.19
CA PRO A 100 29.08 14.64 -3.81
C PRO A 100 30.37 13.84 -3.57
N TYR A 101 31.38 14.03 -4.43
CA TYR A 101 32.68 13.38 -4.27
C TYR A 101 33.37 13.74 -2.94
N VAL A 102 33.39 15.03 -2.58
CA VAL A 102 33.91 15.50 -1.28
C VAL A 102 33.12 14.88 -0.12
N LEU A 103 31.79 14.82 -0.23
CA LEU A 103 30.93 14.24 0.81
C LEU A 103 31.17 12.74 0.99
N LEU A 104 31.26 11.97 -0.10
CA LEU A 104 31.53 10.53 -0.06
C LEU A 104 32.90 10.22 0.56
N LEU A 105 33.94 10.94 0.17
CA LEU A 105 35.29 10.77 0.74
C LEU A 105 35.38 11.15 2.22
N SER A 106 34.48 12.02 2.69
CA SER A 106 34.38 12.41 4.10
C SER A 106 33.34 11.60 4.87
N ILE A 107 32.81 10.49 4.31
CA ILE A 107 31.85 9.58 4.97
C ILE A 107 30.52 10.29 5.29
N GLN A 108 30.19 11.36 4.57
CA GLN A 108 28.92 12.08 4.68
C GLN A 108 27.90 11.53 3.68
N PHE A 109 27.58 10.25 3.83
CA PHE A 109 26.84 9.46 2.83
C PHE A 109 25.43 9.99 2.53
N LEU A 110 24.60 10.19 3.56
CA LEU A 110 23.23 10.67 3.37
C LEU A 110 23.17 12.06 2.71
N PRO A 111 23.95 13.07 3.17
CA PRO A 111 24.07 14.34 2.46
C PRO A 111 24.48 14.20 0.98
N ALA A 112 25.40 13.28 0.67
CA ALA A 112 25.85 13.05 -0.71
C ALA A 112 24.72 12.54 -1.60
N ILE A 113 24.00 11.52 -1.13
CA ILE A 113 22.83 10.95 -1.82
C ILE A 113 21.75 12.02 -2.02
N LEU A 114 21.39 12.75 -0.95
CA LEU A 114 20.34 13.78 -0.99
C LEU A 114 20.71 14.95 -1.88
N TYR A 115 21.99 15.24 -2.07
CA TYR A 115 22.42 16.24 -3.03
C TYR A 115 22.22 15.75 -4.47
N LEU A 116 22.67 14.52 -4.77
CA LEU A 116 22.52 13.90 -6.10
C LEU A 116 21.04 13.74 -6.50
N SER A 117 20.13 13.55 -5.53
CA SER A 117 18.70 13.33 -5.80
C SER A 117 17.87 14.60 -6.05
N LYS A 118 18.44 15.80 -5.88
CA LYS A 118 17.68 17.07 -5.96
C LYS A 118 17.41 17.54 -7.39
N GLU A 119 18.22 17.13 -8.36
CA GLU A 119 18.04 17.54 -9.75
C GLU A 119 17.19 16.51 -10.50
N ALA A 120 15.87 16.73 -10.53
CA ALA A 120 14.93 15.93 -11.30
C ALA A 120 14.74 16.51 -12.71
N GLY A 121 15.47 15.96 -13.67
CA GLY A 121 15.37 16.23 -15.12
C GLY A 121 16.23 15.25 -15.93
N ASP A 122 16.21 15.36 -17.26
CA ASP A 122 16.96 14.46 -18.18
C ASP A 122 18.48 14.50 -18.01
N GLU A 123 19.03 15.48 -17.28
CA GLU A 123 20.45 15.62 -16.93
C GLU A 123 20.75 15.35 -15.44
N GLY A 124 19.78 14.86 -14.67
CA GLY A 124 19.89 14.67 -13.23
C GLY A 124 20.54 13.34 -12.82
N TYR A 125 21.18 13.32 -11.64
CA TYR A 125 21.85 12.14 -11.08
C TYR A 125 20.94 11.27 -10.19
N ASN A 126 19.62 11.32 -10.41
CA ASN A 126 18.65 10.58 -9.59
C ASN A 126 18.80 9.06 -9.69
N VAL A 127 19.19 8.58 -10.87
CA VAL A 127 19.49 7.16 -11.10
C VAL A 127 20.69 6.77 -10.24
N ASP A 128 21.78 7.54 -10.30
CA ASP A 128 22.98 7.29 -9.50
C ASP A 128 22.70 7.39 -8.01
N ALA A 129 21.98 8.43 -7.57
CA ALA A 129 21.57 8.59 -6.17
C ALA A 129 20.80 7.39 -5.66
N THR A 130 19.89 6.84 -6.46
CA THR A 130 19.10 5.64 -6.11
C THR A 130 19.98 4.41 -5.96
N HIS A 131 20.87 4.14 -6.92
CA HIS A 131 21.71 2.94 -6.89
C HIS A 131 22.80 3.05 -5.80
N ILE A 132 23.38 4.23 -5.61
CA ILE A 132 24.31 4.51 -4.49
C ILE A 132 23.59 4.31 -3.14
N SER A 133 22.33 4.71 -3.01
CA SER A 133 21.52 4.46 -1.80
C SER A 133 21.37 2.97 -1.51
N ILE A 134 21.09 2.15 -2.53
CA ILE A 134 20.97 0.69 -2.39
C ILE A 134 22.31 0.10 -1.90
N VAL A 135 23.41 0.46 -2.57
CA VAL A 135 24.75 -0.06 -2.21
C VAL A 135 25.14 0.32 -0.79
N LEU A 136 24.96 1.58 -0.40
CA LEU A 136 25.31 2.04 0.95
C LEU A 136 24.41 1.42 2.02
N ALA A 137 23.13 1.20 1.72
CA ALA A 137 22.23 0.48 2.61
C ALA A 137 22.65 -0.98 2.78
N ASP A 138 23.02 -1.65 1.67
CA ASP A 138 23.44 -3.05 1.67
C ASP A 138 24.73 -3.27 2.45
N HIS A 139 25.66 -2.32 2.39
CA HIS A 139 26.89 -2.34 3.18
C HIS A 139 26.71 -1.96 4.66
N GLY A 140 25.52 -1.52 5.07
CA GLY A 140 25.24 -1.19 6.46
C GLY A 140 25.80 0.17 6.92
N VAL A 141 26.32 0.99 6.02
CA VAL A 141 27.13 2.18 6.36
C VAL A 141 26.32 3.47 6.53
N LEU A 142 25.01 3.43 6.31
CA LEU A 142 24.14 4.61 6.45
C LEU A 142 23.92 5.04 7.91
N SER A 143 24.17 4.16 8.89
CA SER A 143 24.00 4.45 10.32
C SER A 143 25.19 5.15 10.99
N GLU A 144 26.37 5.20 10.36
CA GLU A 144 27.62 5.53 11.06
C GLU A 144 28.03 7.02 10.99
N GLY A 145 27.13 7.90 10.55
CA GLY A 145 27.43 9.33 10.38
C GLY A 145 26.85 10.25 11.45
N THR A 146 27.08 10.02 12.74
CA THR A 146 26.83 11.09 13.75
C THR A 146 27.99 12.08 13.72
N GLY A 147 28.09 12.85 12.64
CA GLY A 147 28.96 14.03 12.61
C GLY A 147 28.55 14.97 13.75
N ALA A 148 29.53 15.40 14.54
CA ALA A 148 29.32 16.32 15.65
C ALA A 148 28.63 17.62 15.19
N GLY A 149 27.30 17.72 15.37
CA GLY A 149 26.60 18.98 15.14
C GLY A 149 25.08 18.95 14.90
N GLN A 150 24.48 17.84 14.48
CA GLN A 150 23.03 17.79 14.25
C GLN A 150 22.30 16.93 15.30
N LYS A 151 22.18 17.48 16.51
CA LYS A 151 21.13 17.08 17.47
C LYS A 151 19.86 17.88 17.16
N LEU A 152 19.16 17.54 16.08
CA LEU A 152 17.76 17.93 15.88
C LEU A 152 17.13 17.07 14.76
N GLY A 153 16.24 16.14 15.12
CA GLY A 153 15.28 15.52 14.19
C GLY A 153 15.82 14.55 13.13
N VAL A 154 16.90 13.80 13.40
CA VAL A 154 17.49 12.85 12.44
C VAL A 154 16.45 11.81 12.00
N MET A 155 15.87 12.01 10.81
CA MET A 155 15.20 10.94 10.08
C MET A 155 16.21 9.80 9.91
N ASP A 156 15.75 8.57 10.14
CA ASP A 156 16.56 7.37 9.93
C ASP A 156 17.14 7.39 8.51
N ALA A 157 18.47 7.40 8.38
CA ALA A 157 19.15 7.49 7.08
C ALA A 157 18.72 6.36 6.13
N TYR A 158 18.35 5.20 6.68
CA TYR A 158 17.75 4.11 5.93
C TYR A 158 16.34 4.44 5.42
N ALA A 159 15.53 5.16 6.19
CA ALA A 159 14.21 5.61 5.76
C ALA A 159 14.30 6.61 4.62
N GLU A 160 15.27 7.53 4.65
CA GLU A 160 15.52 8.47 3.55
C GLU A 160 16.01 7.76 2.28
N ALA A 161 17.02 6.90 2.40
CA ALA A 161 17.49 6.07 1.29
C ALA A 161 16.35 5.24 0.70
N SER A 162 15.54 4.62 1.54
CA SER A 162 14.36 3.86 1.12
C SER A 162 13.31 4.71 0.43
N SER A 163 13.06 5.94 0.91
CA SER A 163 12.13 6.87 0.29
C SER A 163 12.54 7.20 -1.15
N LEU A 164 13.84 7.44 -1.39
CA LEU A 164 14.39 7.69 -2.72
C LEU A 164 14.22 6.46 -3.64
N ILE A 165 14.58 5.27 -3.14
CA ILE A 165 14.43 4.02 -3.90
C ILE A 165 12.96 3.77 -4.26
N ARG A 166 12.04 3.96 -3.31
CA ARG A 166 10.60 3.84 -3.52
C ARG A 166 10.11 4.86 -4.54
N GLN A 167 10.52 6.11 -4.43
CA GLN A 167 10.11 7.16 -5.36
C GLN A 167 10.55 6.83 -6.79
N TYR A 168 11.77 6.32 -6.96
CA TYR A 168 12.27 5.86 -8.25
C TYR A 168 11.46 4.66 -8.79
N GLY A 169 11.19 3.65 -7.94
CA GLY A 169 10.32 2.52 -8.29
C GLY A 169 8.89 2.93 -8.69
N SER A 170 8.34 3.95 -8.02
CA SER A 170 6.98 4.44 -8.31
C SER A 170 6.85 5.03 -9.72
N ALA A 171 7.95 5.54 -10.31
CA ALA A 171 7.95 6.00 -11.69
C ALA A 171 7.67 4.84 -12.66
N TYR A 172 8.23 3.65 -12.42
CA TYR A 172 7.96 2.44 -13.19
C TYR A 172 6.55 1.91 -12.97
N LEU A 173 6.03 2.03 -11.74
CA LEU A 173 4.65 1.66 -11.45
C LEU A 173 3.66 2.52 -12.25
N ARG A 174 3.91 3.84 -12.36
CA ARG A 174 3.05 4.77 -13.12
C ARG A 174 2.99 4.49 -14.62
N ILE A 175 4.08 4.00 -15.21
CA ILE A 175 4.13 3.62 -16.63
C ILE A 175 3.73 2.16 -16.89
N GLY A 176 3.30 1.43 -15.85
CA GLY A 176 2.82 0.05 -15.97
C GLY A 176 3.91 -1.03 -16.00
N ASN A 177 5.19 -0.70 -15.74
CA ASN A 177 6.26 -1.68 -15.64
C ASN A 177 6.31 -2.29 -14.23
N LEU A 178 5.38 -3.22 -13.97
CA LEU A 178 5.25 -3.90 -12.67
C LEU A 178 6.51 -4.70 -12.27
N PRO A 179 7.20 -5.44 -13.18
CA PRO A 179 8.41 -6.16 -12.83
C PRO A 179 9.50 -5.25 -12.25
N LEU A 180 9.79 -4.13 -12.91
CA LEU A 180 10.84 -3.24 -12.45
C LEU A 180 10.43 -2.45 -11.19
N ALA A 181 9.16 -2.07 -11.09
CA ALA A 181 8.62 -1.47 -9.87
C ALA A 181 8.77 -2.39 -8.65
N LEU A 182 8.50 -3.69 -8.83
CA LEU A 182 8.62 -4.69 -7.78
C LEU A 182 10.05 -4.81 -7.25
N GLU A 183 11.05 -4.85 -8.14
CA GLU A 183 12.45 -4.94 -7.73
C GLU A 183 12.88 -3.72 -6.89
N TYR A 184 12.54 -2.50 -7.33
CA TYR A 184 12.84 -1.30 -6.55
C TYR A 184 12.05 -1.23 -5.25
N TYR A 185 10.79 -1.66 -5.22
CA TYR A 185 9.98 -1.71 -4.00
C TYR A 185 10.55 -2.70 -2.99
N ALA A 186 11.04 -3.85 -3.47
CA ALA A 186 11.71 -4.82 -2.62
C ALA A 186 13.03 -4.26 -2.04
N GLN A 187 13.82 -3.55 -2.86
CA GLN A 187 15.03 -2.87 -2.39
C GLN A 187 14.74 -1.74 -1.41
N ALA A 188 13.67 -0.96 -1.61
CA ALA A 188 13.25 0.08 -0.68
C ALA A 188 12.88 -0.52 0.69
N ALA A 189 12.11 -1.61 0.70
CA ALA A 189 11.79 -2.32 1.94
C ALA A 189 13.04 -2.93 2.60
N ALA A 190 13.97 -3.47 1.81
CA ALA A 190 15.24 -3.99 2.31
C ALA A 190 16.11 -2.89 2.94
N ALA A 191 16.17 -1.71 2.33
CA ALA A 191 16.92 -0.57 2.86
C ALA A 191 16.44 -0.20 4.28
N VAL A 192 15.13 -0.05 4.51
CA VAL A 192 14.58 0.17 5.88
C VAL A 192 14.91 -0.99 6.82
N GLY A 193 15.00 -2.22 6.29
CA GLY A 193 15.40 -3.40 7.03
C GLY A 193 16.90 -3.54 7.32
N GLY A 194 17.73 -2.56 6.96
CA GLY A 194 19.20 -2.64 7.09
C GLY A 194 19.91 -3.29 5.90
N GLY A 195 19.35 -3.19 4.69
CA GLY A 195 19.97 -3.63 3.44
C GLY A 195 20.20 -5.14 3.34
N GLN A 196 21.44 -5.56 3.13
CA GLN A 196 21.83 -6.95 2.88
C GLN A 196 21.48 -7.88 4.06
N PHE A 197 21.59 -7.38 5.29
CA PHE A 197 21.22 -8.14 6.48
C PHE A 197 19.74 -8.50 6.51
N SER A 198 18.91 -7.65 5.91
CA SER A 198 17.47 -7.85 5.81
C SER A 198 17.11 -9.01 4.87
N TRP A 199 17.88 -9.21 3.80
CA TRP A 199 17.72 -10.32 2.87
C TRP A 199 18.12 -11.66 3.47
N THR A 200 19.17 -11.65 4.30
CA THR A 200 19.72 -12.85 4.94
C THR A 200 19.03 -13.23 6.26
N GLY A 201 18.06 -12.43 6.72
CA GLY A 201 17.35 -12.66 7.98
C GLY A 201 18.21 -12.43 9.23
N ARG A 202 19.32 -11.70 9.10
CA ARG A 202 20.28 -11.42 10.18
C ARG A 202 20.08 -10.05 10.83
N GLY A 203 19.12 -9.27 10.34
CA GLY A 203 18.77 -7.96 10.92
C GLY A 203 18.11 -8.07 12.30
N ASN A 204 18.05 -6.93 13.00
CA ASN A 204 17.32 -6.84 14.27
C ASN A 204 15.81 -7.12 14.07
N ALA A 205 15.13 -7.60 15.11
CA ALA A 205 13.69 -7.88 15.09
C ALA A 205 12.87 -6.65 14.66
N ASP A 206 13.24 -5.45 15.13
CA ASP A 206 12.58 -4.20 14.74
C ASP A 206 12.78 -3.86 13.26
N GLN A 207 14.00 -4.01 12.75
CA GLN A 207 14.31 -3.80 11.33
C GLN A 207 13.56 -4.79 10.44
N GLN A 208 13.51 -6.06 10.84
CA GLN A 208 12.78 -7.09 10.11
C GLN A 208 11.26 -6.81 10.12
N ARG A 209 10.73 -6.28 11.23
CA ARG A 209 9.34 -5.83 11.32
C ARG A 209 9.07 -4.65 10.39
N GLN A 210 9.92 -3.62 10.40
CA GLN A 210 9.76 -2.43 9.55
C GLN A 210 9.84 -2.80 8.07
N ARG A 211 10.82 -3.63 7.67
CA ARG A 211 10.90 -4.21 6.32
C ARG A 211 9.61 -4.91 5.94
N SER A 212 9.12 -5.79 6.81
CA SER A 212 7.92 -6.60 6.52
C SER A 212 6.67 -5.73 6.34
N LEU A 213 6.52 -4.68 7.16
CA LEU A 213 5.43 -3.72 7.04
C LEU A 213 5.50 -2.95 5.73
N MET A 214 6.67 -2.40 5.39
CA MET A 214 6.88 -1.64 4.17
C MET A 214 6.69 -2.51 2.93
N LEU A 215 7.25 -3.72 2.93
CA LEU A 215 7.10 -4.66 1.82
C LEU A 215 5.63 -5.02 1.59
N LYS A 216 4.86 -5.32 2.63
CA LYS A 216 3.42 -5.57 2.51
C LYS A 216 2.69 -4.36 1.93
N GLN A 217 2.98 -3.15 2.40
CA GLN A 217 2.36 -1.93 1.86
C GLN A 217 2.65 -1.75 0.37
N LEU A 218 3.90 -1.93 -0.06
CA LEU A 218 4.33 -1.77 -1.44
C LEU A 218 3.80 -2.88 -2.36
N LEU A 219 3.73 -4.12 -1.87
CA LEU A 219 3.09 -5.23 -2.57
C LEU A 219 1.59 -4.99 -2.75
N THR A 220 0.90 -4.44 -1.74
CA THR A 220 -0.50 -4.02 -1.89
C THR A 220 -0.63 -2.94 -2.97
N GLU A 221 0.28 -1.96 -3.02
CA GLU A 221 0.24 -0.93 -4.07
C GLU A 221 0.35 -1.54 -5.48
N ILE A 222 1.22 -2.53 -5.68
CA ILE A 222 1.33 -3.28 -6.94
C ILE A 222 0.06 -4.10 -7.20
N LEU A 223 -0.45 -4.81 -6.19
CA LEU A 223 -1.66 -5.64 -6.29
C LEU A 223 -2.86 -4.82 -6.77
N LEU A 224 -2.94 -3.55 -6.35
CA LEU A 224 -3.98 -2.61 -6.72
C LEU A 224 -3.78 -1.95 -8.09
N ARG A 225 -2.71 -2.23 -8.83
CA ARG A 225 -2.57 -1.78 -10.23
C ARG A 225 -3.21 -2.74 -11.21
N ASP A 226 -3.50 -2.25 -12.41
CA ASP A 226 -4.01 -3.07 -13.50
C ASP A 226 -2.98 -4.14 -13.86
N GLY A 227 -3.41 -5.39 -13.96
CA GLY A 227 -2.53 -6.55 -14.13
C GLY A 227 -1.75 -6.97 -12.87
N GLY A 228 -1.83 -6.21 -11.77
CA GLY A 228 -1.13 -6.48 -10.51
C GLY A 228 -1.49 -7.81 -9.87
N ILE A 229 -2.78 -8.15 -9.84
CA ILE A 229 -3.27 -9.44 -9.33
C ILE A 229 -2.67 -10.60 -10.12
N TYR A 230 -2.71 -10.54 -11.46
CA TYR A 230 -2.15 -11.59 -12.31
C TYR A 230 -0.63 -11.70 -12.14
N PHE A 231 0.06 -10.57 -12.07
CA PHE A 231 1.51 -10.50 -11.89
C PHE A 231 1.97 -11.09 -10.54
N LEU A 232 1.32 -10.72 -9.44
CA LEU A 232 1.71 -11.18 -8.10
C LEU A 232 1.22 -12.60 -7.77
N LEU A 233 0.00 -12.97 -8.18
CA LEU A 233 -0.61 -14.26 -7.82
C LEU A 233 -0.43 -15.34 -8.88
N GLY A 234 -0.09 -14.96 -10.12
CA GLY A 234 -0.01 -15.86 -11.25
C GLY A 234 -1.39 -16.27 -11.78
N PRO A 235 -1.42 -17.05 -12.88
CA PRO A 235 -2.67 -17.45 -13.56
C PRO A 235 -3.58 -18.32 -12.70
N ARG A 236 -3.04 -19.10 -11.75
CA ARG A 236 -3.80 -20.06 -10.94
C ARG A 236 -4.06 -19.61 -9.50
N GLY A 237 -3.56 -18.44 -9.07
CA GLY A 237 -3.84 -17.87 -7.75
C GLY A 237 -3.17 -18.57 -6.55
N SER A 238 -2.60 -19.75 -6.75
CA SER A 238 -1.97 -20.60 -5.72
C SER A 238 -0.53 -20.23 -5.34
N GLY A 239 -0.03 -19.07 -5.78
CA GLY A 239 1.34 -18.62 -5.51
C GLY A 239 2.34 -18.92 -6.63
N GLU A 240 1.90 -19.09 -7.87
CA GLU A 240 2.81 -19.22 -9.03
C GLU A 240 3.40 -17.87 -9.48
N GLY A 241 2.89 -16.75 -8.95
CA GLY A 241 3.37 -15.40 -9.27
C GLY A 241 4.53 -14.91 -8.40
N GLU A 242 4.91 -13.65 -8.61
CA GLU A 242 6.09 -13.06 -7.97
C GLU A 242 5.98 -12.93 -6.43
N LEU A 243 4.78 -13.02 -5.87
CA LEU A 243 4.55 -12.91 -4.42
C LEU A 243 5.33 -13.97 -3.62
N VAL A 244 5.53 -15.17 -4.17
CA VAL A 244 6.22 -16.27 -3.48
C VAL A 244 7.71 -16.00 -3.23
N ARG A 245 8.33 -15.12 -4.04
CA ARG A 245 9.73 -14.70 -3.80
C ARG A 245 9.90 -13.98 -2.46
N PHE A 246 8.86 -13.31 -1.98
CA PHE A 246 8.90 -12.46 -0.79
C PHE A 246 8.21 -13.08 0.41
N LEU A 247 7.12 -13.81 0.18
CA LEU A 247 6.34 -14.49 1.21
C LEU A 247 6.35 -16.00 0.92
N THR A 248 7.32 -16.71 1.47
CA THR A 248 7.51 -18.15 1.23
C THR A 248 6.51 -19.02 1.99
N ASP A 249 6.02 -18.57 3.14
CA ASP A 249 4.99 -19.25 3.92
C ASP A 249 3.59 -19.06 3.31
N ALA A 250 2.89 -20.18 3.10
CA ALA A 250 1.55 -20.18 2.50
C ALA A 250 0.51 -19.47 3.39
N ASN A 251 0.59 -19.66 4.71
CA ASN A 251 -0.34 -19.03 5.64
C ASN A 251 -0.14 -17.51 5.68
N ALA A 252 1.12 -17.06 5.73
CA ALA A 252 1.44 -15.63 5.67
C ALA A 252 1.00 -14.98 4.35
N ARG A 253 1.12 -15.68 3.22
CA ARG A 253 0.57 -15.22 1.93
C ARG A 253 -0.94 -15.08 1.99
N GLN A 254 -1.64 -16.10 2.46
CA GLN A 254 -3.09 -16.08 2.56
C GLN A 254 -3.58 -14.95 3.46
N GLN A 255 -2.95 -14.76 4.63
CA GLN A 255 -3.27 -13.66 5.55
C GLN A 255 -3.03 -12.28 4.91
N PHE A 256 -1.92 -12.10 4.19
CA PHE A 256 -1.65 -10.86 3.47
C PHE A 256 -2.73 -10.56 2.42
N LEU A 257 -3.17 -11.55 1.66
CA LEU A 257 -4.16 -11.37 0.61
C LEU A 257 -5.56 -11.12 1.16
N LEU A 258 -5.94 -11.78 2.26
CA LEU A 258 -7.18 -11.48 2.97
C LEU A 258 -7.20 -10.03 3.48
N GLU A 259 -6.08 -9.56 4.03
CA GLU A 259 -5.94 -8.18 4.49
C GLU A 259 -6.02 -7.18 3.32
N ALA A 260 -5.36 -7.48 2.19
CA ALA A 260 -5.44 -6.65 1.00
C ALA A 260 -6.86 -6.60 0.40
N ALA A 261 -7.58 -7.73 0.39
CA ALA A 261 -8.97 -7.80 -0.04
C ALA A 261 -9.90 -7.00 0.88
N ARG A 262 -9.67 -7.05 2.21
CA ARG A 262 -10.38 -6.21 3.19
C ARG A 262 -10.16 -4.72 2.93
N GLN A 263 -8.92 -4.30 2.67
CA GLN A 263 -8.62 -2.90 2.31
C GLN A 263 -9.31 -2.49 1.00
N CYS A 264 -9.43 -3.40 0.02
CA CYS A 264 -10.21 -3.15 -1.19
C CYS A 264 -11.70 -2.92 -0.87
N LEU A 265 -12.29 -3.71 0.02
CA LEU A 265 -13.69 -3.54 0.44
C LEU A 265 -13.92 -2.20 1.13
N GLU A 266 -13.04 -1.82 2.05
CA GLU A 266 -13.10 -0.53 2.76
C GLU A 266 -12.91 0.66 1.81
N GLY A 267 -12.09 0.50 0.77
CA GLY A 267 -11.88 1.47 -0.30
C GLY A 267 -12.95 1.48 -1.41
N GLY A 268 -13.96 0.60 -1.35
CA GLY A 268 -15.00 0.48 -2.38
C GLY A 268 -14.55 -0.19 -3.68
N LEU A 269 -13.37 -0.82 -3.71
CA LEU A 269 -12.80 -1.54 -4.85
C LEU A 269 -13.28 -3.01 -4.87
N TYR A 270 -14.59 -3.20 -5.01
CA TYR A 270 -15.22 -4.53 -4.88
C TYR A 270 -14.70 -5.55 -5.90
N ASP A 271 -14.52 -5.17 -7.16
CA ASP A 271 -14.05 -6.08 -8.21
C ASP A 271 -12.68 -6.69 -7.88
N LYS A 272 -11.77 -5.87 -7.32
CA LYS A 272 -10.44 -6.33 -6.89
C LYS A 272 -10.53 -7.26 -5.70
N SER A 273 -11.38 -6.95 -4.71
CA SER A 273 -11.61 -7.82 -3.57
C SER A 273 -12.15 -9.19 -3.99
N ILE A 274 -13.16 -9.20 -4.87
CA ILE A 274 -13.77 -10.42 -5.41
C ILE A 274 -12.72 -11.26 -6.13
N GLU A 275 -11.91 -10.65 -7.00
CA GLU A 275 -10.86 -11.37 -7.73
C GLU A 275 -9.78 -11.90 -6.78
N ILE A 276 -9.34 -11.15 -5.77
CA ILE A 276 -8.38 -11.64 -4.77
C ILE A 276 -8.96 -12.85 -4.01
N HIS A 277 -10.19 -12.75 -3.50
CA HIS A 277 -10.86 -13.84 -2.79
C HIS A 277 -11.01 -15.10 -3.66
N LYS A 278 -11.42 -14.93 -4.92
CA LYS A 278 -11.51 -16.01 -5.91
C LYS A 278 -10.15 -16.71 -6.09
N ARG A 279 -9.05 -15.96 -6.17
CA ARG A 279 -7.70 -16.50 -6.39
C ARG A 279 -7.15 -17.28 -5.21
N ILE A 280 -7.49 -16.89 -3.99
CA ILE A 280 -7.05 -17.59 -2.77
C ILE A 280 -7.99 -18.73 -2.36
N GLY A 281 -9.05 -19.00 -3.13
CA GLY A 281 -10.04 -20.04 -2.84
C GLY A 281 -11.03 -19.68 -1.72
N ALA A 282 -11.12 -18.40 -1.32
CA ALA A 282 -12.11 -17.90 -0.38
C ALA A 282 -13.42 -17.55 -1.12
N PHE A 283 -14.01 -18.55 -1.77
CA PHE A 283 -15.17 -18.40 -2.64
C PHE A 283 -16.40 -17.87 -1.90
N SER A 284 -16.60 -18.29 -0.64
CA SER A 284 -17.68 -17.81 0.22
C SER A 284 -17.60 -16.29 0.42
N MET A 285 -16.41 -15.74 0.69
CA MET A 285 -16.18 -14.30 0.86
C MET A 285 -16.36 -13.52 -0.45
N ALA A 286 -15.95 -14.11 -1.57
CA ALA A 286 -16.16 -13.53 -2.89
C ALA A 286 -17.67 -13.42 -3.21
N LEU A 287 -18.44 -14.49 -2.97
CA LEU A 287 -19.88 -14.52 -3.14
C LEU A 287 -20.61 -13.59 -2.18
N ASP A 288 -20.18 -13.49 -0.92
CA ASP A 288 -20.74 -12.55 0.05
C ASP A 288 -20.61 -11.10 -0.42
N THR A 289 -19.43 -10.74 -0.93
CA THR A 289 -19.18 -9.41 -1.52
C THR A 289 -20.10 -9.15 -2.73
N ILE A 290 -20.26 -10.14 -3.61
CA ILE A 290 -21.17 -10.04 -4.75
C ILE A 290 -22.62 -9.88 -4.28
N ASN A 291 -23.07 -10.67 -3.31
CA ASN A 291 -24.43 -10.63 -2.77
C ASN A 291 -24.74 -9.25 -2.17
N LYS A 292 -23.78 -8.67 -1.45
CA LYS A 292 -23.86 -7.29 -0.96
C LYS A 292 -24.02 -6.29 -2.10
N CYS A 293 -23.12 -6.30 -3.08
CA CYS A 293 -23.16 -5.39 -4.23
C CYS A 293 -24.44 -5.56 -5.06
N LEU A 294 -24.91 -6.79 -5.22
CA LEU A 294 -26.12 -7.13 -5.97
C LEU A 294 -27.36 -6.60 -5.25
N SER A 295 -27.44 -6.78 -3.93
CA SER A 295 -28.51 -6.20 -3.10
C SER A 295 -28.56 -4.67 -3.21
N GLU A 296 -27.42 -4.00 -3.05
CA GLU A 296 -27.32 -2.54 -3.19
C GLU A 296 -27.75 -2.07 -4.59
N SER A 297 -27.38 -2.82 -5.63
CA SER A 297 -27.74 -2.54 -7.03
C SER A 297 -29.24 -2.74 -7.28
N ILE A 298 -29.85 -3.78 -6.72
CA ILE A 298 -31.31 -4.03 -6.79
C ILE A 298 -32.07 -2.89 -6.10
N CYS A 299 -31.61 -2.45 -4.93
CA CYS A 299 -32.20 -1.32 -4.21
C CYS A 299 -32.04 -0.01 -4.99
N ALA A 300 -30.94 0.17 -5.74
CA ALA A 300 -30.75 1.33 -6.60
C ALA A 300 -31.69 1.30 -7.83
N LEU A 301 -31.89 0.12 -8.42
CA LEU A 301 -32.84 -0.10 -9.53
C LEU A 301 -34.27 0.24 -9.13
N SER A 302 -34.68 -0.15 -7.92
CA SER A 302 -36.02 0.12 -7.39
C SER A 302 -36.35 1.61 -7.24
N ARG A 303 -35.30 2.45 -7.16
CA ARG A 303 -35.35 3.91 -7.04
C ARG A 303 -35.19 4.61 -8.39
N GLY A 304 -35.10 3.87 -9.49
CA GLY A 304 -35.08 4.41 -10.86
C GLY A 304 -33.69 4.81 -11.38
N ARG A 305 -32.59 4.35 -10.77
CA ARG A 305 -31.24 4.57 -11.32
C ARG A 305 -30.98 3.64 -12.50
N LEU A 306 -30.57 4.21 -13.64
CA LEU A 306 -30.37 3.48 -14.91
C LEU A 306 -29.12 2.58 -14.92
N ASP A 307 -28.09 2.92 -14.13
CA ASP A 307 -26.81 2.19 -14.12
C ASP A 307 -26.89 0.78 -13.49
N GLY A 308 -28.01 0.43 -12.85
CA GLY A 308 -28.14 -0.84 -12.14
C GLY A 308 -28.29 -2.07 -13.05
N ASP A 309 -28.78 -1.92 -14.28
CA ASP A 309 -29.10 -3.10 -15.13
C ASP A 309 -27.81 -3.78 -15.66
N SER A 310 -26.82 -2.99 -16.07
CA SER A 310 -25.52 -3.51 -16.51
C SER A 310 -24.70 -4.03 -15.33
N LEU A 311 -24.71 -3.32 -14.19
CA LEU A 311 -24.01 -3.70 -12.97
C LEU A 311 -24.54 -5.04 -12.42
N THR A 312 -25.86 -5.21 -12.33
CA THR A 312 -26.46 -6.47 -11.87
C THR A 312 -26.17 -7.64 -12.80
N ALA A 313 -26.14 -7.43 -14.13
CA ALA A 313 -25.76 -8.47 -15.08
C ALA A 313 -24.28 -8.89 -14.92
N GLY A 314 -23.38 -7.92 -14.75
CA GLY A 314 -21.96 -8.18 -14.51
C GLY A 314 -21.70 -8.94 -13.21
N LEU A 315 -22.39 -8.56 -12.13
CA LEU A 315 -22.29 -9.24 -10.83
C LEU A 315 -22.78 -10.70 -10.89
N ILE A 316 -23.90 -10.95 -11.58
CA ILE A 316 -24.41 -12.32 -11.79
C ILE A 316 -23.42 -13.14 -12.62
N HIS A 317 -22.85 -12.55 -13.67
CA HIS A 317 -21.84 -13.23 -14.48
C HIS A 317 -20.61 -13.62 -13.64
N SER A 318 -20.07 -12.67 -12.87
CA SER A 318 -18.95 -12.90 -11.94
C SER A 318 -19.27 -13.98 -10.90
N ALA A 319 -20.49 -13.97 -10.35
CA ALA A 319 -20.94 -14.99 -9.40
C ALA A 319 -20.94 -16.40 -10.03
N ASN A 320 -21.46 -16.52 -11.25
CA ASN A 320 -21.48 -17.79 -11.97
C ASN A 320 -20.06 -18.26 -12.34
N GLU A 321 -19.15 -17.35 -12.71
CA GLU A 321 -17.74 -17.70 -12.91
C GLU A 321 -17.08 -18.24 -11.64
N ILE A 322 -17.36 -17.64 -10.48
CA ILE A 322 -16.87 -18.11 -9.18
C ILE A 322 -17.42 -19.51 -8.90
N MET A 323 -18.71 -19.74 -9.12
CA MET A 323 -19.35 -21.04 -8.93
C MET A 323 -18.78 -22.11 -9.88
N GLU A 324 -18.47 -21.75 -11.13
CA GLU A 324 -17.79 -22.66 -12.06
C GLU A 324 -16.38 -22.98 -11.58
N THR A 325 -15.60 -21.96 -11.18
CA THR A 325 -14.24 -22.14 -10.65
C THR A 325 -14.24 -23.05 -9.41
N TYR A 326 -15.21 -22.86 -8.53
CA TYR A 326 -15.44 -23.66 -7.34
C TYR A 326 -15.64 -25.15 -7.67
N LYS A 327 -16.42 -25.49 -8.71
CA LYS A 327 -16.68 -26.89 -9.11
C LYS A 327 -15.41 -27.65 -9.50
N TYR A 328 -14.45 -26.97 -10.12
CA TYR A 328 -13.20 -27.58 -10.60
C TYR A 328 -12.06 -27.50 -9.57
N SER A 329 -12.30 -26.93 -8.39
CA SER A 329 -11.29 -26.78 -7.34
C SER A 329 -11.23 -28.05 -6.48
N SER A 330 -10.10 -28.76 -6.50
CA SER A 330 -9.93 -30.08 -5.87
C SER A 330 -9.70 -30.06 -4.35
N GLU A 331 -9.38 -28.90 -3.77
CA GLU A 331 -8.94 -28.75 -2.37
C GLU A 331 -9.79 -27.74 -1.58
N ILE A 332 -11.09 -28.01 -1.43
CA ILE A 332 -12.00 -27.14 -0.67
C ILE A 332 -12.35 -27.77 0.68
N SER A 333 -12.20 -27.01 1.76
CA SER A 333 -12.58 -27.44 3.10
C SER A 333 -14.10 -27.67 3.22
N PRO A 334 -14.56 -28.61 4.07
CA PRO A 334 -16.00 -28.85 4.25
C PRO A 334 -16.75 -27.63 4.78
N LEU A 335 -16.10 -26.82 5.64
CA LEU A 335 -16.66 -25.57 6.15
C LEU A 335 -16.90 -24.56 5.02
N GLU A 336 -15.91 -24.40 4.13
CA GLU A 336 -16.04 -23.50 2.98
C GLU A 336 -17.15 -23.96 2.03
N ARG A 337 -17.36 -25.28 1.89
CA ARG A 337 -18.48 -25.81 1.10
C ARG A 337 -19.84 -25.42 1.68
N GLU A 338 -20.01 -25.51 2.99
CA GLU A 338 -21.26 -25.09 3.65
C GLU A 338 -21.50 -23.59 3.45
N SER A 339 -20.49 -22.76 3.72
CA SER A 339 -20.59 -21.32 3.53
C SER A 339 -20.84 -20.91 2.07
N VAL A 340 -20.24 -21.59 1.09
CA VAL A 340 -20.52 -21.36 -0.33
C VAL A 340 -21.97 -21.71 -0.66
N MET A 341 -22.50 -22.81 -0.13
CA MET A 341 -23.90 -23.19 -0.35
C MET A 341 -24.87 -22.16 0.26
N GLU A 342 -24.59 -21.65 1.45
CA GLU A 342 -25.37 -20.56 2.06
C GLU A 342 -25.36 -19.31 1.18
N GLN A 343 -24.17 -18.86 0.74
CA GLN A 343 -24.02 -17.69 -0.11
C GLN A 343 -24.65 -17.87 -1.50
N GLN A 344 -24.59 -19.08 -2.06
CA GLN A 344 -25.30 -19.43 -3.29
C GLN A 344 -26.81 -19.34 -3.10
N THR A 345 -27.34 -19.76 -1.94
CA THR A 345 -28.76 -19.67 -1.64
C THR A 345 -29.21 -18.21 -1.62
N VAL A 346 -28.43 -17.33 -0.97
CA VAL A 346 -28.64 -15.88 -0.96
C VAL A 346 -28.60 -15.30 -2.39
N LEU A 347 -27.61 -15.70 -3.20
CA LEU A 347 -27.51 -15.27 -4.60
C LEU A 347 -28.78 -15.61 -5.40
N ARG A 348 -29.28 -16.85 -5.28
CA ARG A 348 -30.52 -17.27 -5.98
C ARG A 348 -31.75 -16.51 -5.50
N GLN A 349 -31.82 -16.18 -4.21
CA GLN A 349 -32.87 -15.31 -3.67
C GLN A 349 -32.80 -13.90 -4.30
N LEU A 350 -31.61 -13.29 -4.37
CA LEU A 350 -31.42 -11.98 -5.00
C LEU A 350 -31.69 -12.00 -6.51
N GLU A 351 -31.35 -13.07 -7.22
CA GLU A 351 -31.68 -13.24 -8.64
C GLU A 351 -33.21 -13.31 -8.87
N ALA A 352 -33.94 -14.04 -8.02
CA ALA A 352 -35.41 -14.09 -8.07
C ALA A 352 -36.04 -12.73 -7.79
N ILE A 353 -35.44 -11.93 -6.91
CA ILE A 353 -35.86 -10.55 -6.67
C ILE A 353 -35.62 -9.70 -7.91
N LEU A 354 -34.43 -9.78 -8.49
CA LEU A 354 -34.06 -9.03 -9.68
C LEU A 354 -34.99 -9.35 -10.88
N SER A 355 -35.38 -10.61 -11.06
CA SER A 355 -36.29 -11.01 -12.14
C SER A 355 -37.65 -10.33 -12.02
N ILE A 356 -38.21 -10.24 -10.80
CA ILE A 356 -39.46 -9.51 -10.51
C ILE A 356 -39.33 -8.04 -10.88
N HIS A 357 -38.22 -7.39 -10.50
CA HIS A 357 -37.96 -5.99 -10.86
C HIS A 357 -37.92 -5.78 -12.37
N LYS A 358 -37.26 -6.69 -13.12
CA LYS A 358 -37.15 -6.62 -14.58
C LYS A 358 -38.51 -6.82 -15.27
N LEU A 359 -39.32 -7.78 -14.81
CA LEU A 359 -40.68 -8.02 -15.32
C LEU A 359 -41.57 -6.79 -15.09
N ALA A 360 -41.57 -6.23 -13.88
CA ALA A 360 -42.35 -5.05 -13.53
C ALA A 360 -41.97 -3.82 -14.36
N ARG A 361 -40.66 -3.60 -14.60
CA ARG A 361 -40.18 -2.50 -15.47
C ARG A 361 -40.53 -2.69 -16.95
N SER A 362 -40.62 -3.94 -17.40
CA SER A 362 -41.01 -4.28 -18.77
C SER A 362 -42.52 -4.20 -19.00
N GLY A 363 -43.31 -3.80 -18.00
CA GLY A 363 -44.77 -3.73 -18.07
C GLY A 363 -45.48 -5.08 -17.93
N GLN A 364 -44.74 -6.16 -17.65
CA GLN A 364 -45.28 -7.51 -17.47
C GLN A 364 -45.74 -7.71 -16.02
N TYR A 365 -46.72 -6.91 -15.59
CA TYR A 365 -47.16 -6.84 -14.19
C TYR A 365 -47.72 -8.17 -13.66
N LEU A 366 -48.47 -8.91 -14.49
CA LEU A 366 -49.09 -10.17 -14.08
C LEU A 366 -48.05 -11.27 -13.85
N ASP A 367 -47.01 -11.33 -14.68
CA ASP A 367 -45.92 -12.29 -14.50
C ASP A 367 -45.02 -11.90 -13.31
N ALA A 368 -44.78 -10.61 -13.08
CA ALA A 368 -44.10 -10.14 -11.88
C ALA A 368 -44.83 -10.57 -10.60
N LEU A 369 -46.16 -10.46 -10.56
CA LEU A 369 -46.97 -10.91 -9.41
C LEU A 369 -46.96 -12.43 -9.21
N ARG A 370 -46.96 -13.20 -10.30
CA ARG A 370 -46.80 -14.66 -10.23
C ARG A 370 -45.45 -15.04 -9.62
N GLU A 371 -44.38 -14.36 -9.98
CA GLU A 371 -43.04 -14.60 -9.40
C GLU A 371 -42.96 -14.18 -7.94
N VAL A 372 -43.60 -13.07 -7.54
CA VAL A 372 -43.72 -12.67 -6.12
C VAL A 372 -44.39 -13.76 -5.28
N ALA A 373 -45.46 -14.37 -5.77
CA ALA A 373 -46.17 -15.43 -5.06
C ALA A 373 -45.36 -16.74 -4.96
N LYS A 374 -44.36 -16.95 -5.83
CA LYS A 374 -43.51 -18.15 -5.84
C LYS A 374 -42.27 -18.03 -4.95
N LEU A 375 -42.00 -16.87 -4.35
CA LEU A 375 -40.81 -16.68 -3.53
C LEU A 375 -40.86 -17.62 -2.31
N PRO A 376 -39.97 -18.61 -2.18
CA PRO A 376 -40.06 -19.61 -1.12
C PRO A 376 -39.73 -19.03 0.25
N PHE A 377 -39.10 -17.85 0.27
CA PHE A 377 -38.61 -17.17 1.45
C PHE A 377 -39.49 -16.00 1.90
N LEU A 378 -40.62 -15.73 1.22
CA LEU A 378 -41.64 -14.77 1.66
C LEU A 378 -43.02 -15.43 1.61
N PRO A 379 -43.84 -15.40 2.67
CA PRO A 379 -45.13 -16.08 2.74
C PRO A 379 -46.23 -15.32 1.99
N LEU A 380 -45.99 -14.99 0.73
CA LEU A 380 -46.87 -14.16 -0.11
C LEU A 380 -47.79 -14.98 -1.01
N ASP A 381 -47.67 -16.30 -1.08
CA ASP A 381 -48.56 -17.14 -1.88
C ASP A 381 -50.02 -16.99 -1.40
N PRO A 382 -50.95 -16.42 -2.18
CA PRO A 382 -52.34 -16.20 -1.77
C PRO A 382 -53.09 -17.50 -1.41
N ARG A 383 -52.60 -18.67 -1.85
CA ARG A 383 -53.23 -19.98 -1.61
C ARG A 383 -52.67 -20.72 -0.38
N ALA A 384 -51.50 -20.31 0.12
CA ALA A 384 -50.89 -20.92 1.29
C ALA A 384 -51.54 -20.43 2.60
N PRO A 385 -51.60 -21.26 3.67
CA PRO A 385 -52.08 -20.81 4.98
C PRO A 385 -51.21 -19.67 5.55
N GLU A 386 -51.75 -18.88 6.47
CA GLU A 386 -50.97 -17.85 7.18
C GLU A 386 -49.94 -18.53 8.10
N ILE A 387 -48.65 -18.34 7.79
CA ILE A 387 -47.55 -18.81 8.62
C ILE A 387 -47.02 -17.60 9.41
N THR A 388 -47.07 -17.67 10.74
CA THR A 388 -46.70 -16.60 11.68
C THR A 388 -45.23 -16.65 12.11
N SER A 389 -44.37 -17.37 11.37
CA SER A 389 -42.93 -17.43 11.69
C SER A 389 -42.26 -16.10 11.36
N ASP A 390 -41.33 -15.65 12.20
CA ASP A 390 -40.47 -14.49 11.94
C ASP A 390 -39.48 -14.83 10.81
N VAL A 391 -39.93 -14.66 9.57
CA VAL A 391 -39.20 -14.94 8.31
C VAL A 391 -37.85 -14.21 8.26
N PHE A 392 -37.70 -13.12 9.00
CA PHE A 392 -36.48 -12.34 9.02
C PHE A 392 -35.36 -12.94 9.87
N GLN A 393 -35.63 -13.92 10.73
CA GLN A 393 -34.57 -14.60 11.48
C GLN A 393 -33.72 -15.51 10.60
N SER A 394 -34.29 -16.07 9.53
CA SER A 394 -33.62 -16.98 8.61
C SER A 394 -33.11 -16.32 7.33
N LEU A 395 -33.52 -15.08 7.04
CA LEU A 395 -33.12 -14.36 5.84
C LEU A 395 -31.77 -13.66 6.01
N SER A 396 -30.94 -13.67 4.95
CA SER A 396 -29.72 -12.86 4.89
C SER A 396 -30.03 -11.35 4.91
N PRO A 397 -29.26 -10.52 5.63
CA PRO A 397 -29.41 -9.07 5.65
C PRO A 397 -29.51 -8.44 4.25
N TYR A 398 -28.80 -8.99 3.26
CA TYR A 398 -28.82 -8.52 1.87
C TYR A 398 -30.19 -8.71 1.21
N VAL A 399 -30.84 -9.83 1.45
CA VAL A 399 -32.20 -10.11 0.94
C VAL A 399 -33.22 -9.27 1.69
N GLN A 400 -33.06 -9.15 3.02
CA GLN A 400 -33.94 -8.33 3.85
C GLN A 400 -33.98 -6.87 3.41
N ALA A 401 -32.84 -6.30 2.99
CA ALA A 401 -32.74 -4.93 2.50
C ALA A 401 -33.61 -4.69 1.25
N CYS A 402 -33.83 -5.73 0.43
CA CYS A 402 -34.63 -5.65 -0.79
C CYS A 402 -36.14 -5.86 -0.55
N VAL A 403 -36.56 -6.42 0.60
CA VAL A 403 -37.97 -6.76 0.87
C VAL A 403 -38.92 -5.56 0.74
N PRO A 404 -38.65 -4.37 1.31
CA PRO A 404 -39.54 -3.23 1.16
C PRO A 404 -39.79 -2.83 -0.29
N ASP A 405 -38.76 -2.94 -1.14
CA ASP A 405 -38.83 -2.58 -2.55
C ASP A 405 -39.65 -3.58 -3.36
N ILE A 406 -39.53 -4.87 -3.06
CA ILE A 406 -40.36 -5.92 -3.66
C ILE A 406 -41.83 -5.72 -3.32
N LEU A 407 -42.14 -5.46 -2.05
CA LEU A 407 -43.52 -5.23 -1.60
C LEU A 407 -44.12 -3.99 -2.29
N ARG A 408 -43.34 -2.92 -2.40
CA ARG A 408 -43.74 -1.70 -3.11
C ARG A 408 -44.02 -1.99 -4.59
N ILE A 409 -43.18 -2.81 -5.24
CA ILE A 409 -43.37 -3.21 -6.63
C ILE A 409 -44.60 -4.09 -6.79
N ALA A 410 -44.81 -5.07 -5.91
CA ALA A 410 -46.00 -5.91 -5.92
C ALA A 410 -47.27 -5.05 -5.83
N LEU A 411 -47.30 -4.08 -4.90
CA LEU A 411 -48.41 -3.12 -4.80
C LEU A 411 -48.61 -2.33 -6.09
N THR A 412 -47.55 -1.77 -6.68
CA THR A 412 -47.63 -1.07 -7.98
C THR A 412 -48.17 -1.98 -9.09
N CYS A 413 -47.72 -3.23 -9.15
CA CYS A 413 -48.17 -4.17 -10.17
C CYS A 413 -49.65 -4.49 -10.01
N MET A 414 -50.13 -4.67 -8.77
CA MET A 414 -51.56 -4.91 -8.48
C MET A 414 -52.44 -3.72 -8.83
N ASP A 415 -51.93 -2.49 -8.78
CA ASP A 415 -52.68 -1.29 -9.20
C ASP A 415 -52.89 -1.24 -10.73
N ASN A 416 -52.06 -1.97 -11.50
CA ASN A 416 -52.09 -2.00 -12.96
C ASN A 416 -52.74 -3.27 -13.54
N VAL A 417 -53.27 -4.17 -12.71
CA VAL A 417 -53.89 -5.44 -13.15
C VAL A 417 -55.31 -5.54 -12.58
N SER A 418 -56.26 -5.98 -13.41
CA SER A 418 -57.64 -6.23 -13.00
C SER A 418 -57.76 -7.52 -12.19
N ASP A 419 -58.42 -7.46 -11.02
CA ASP A 419 -58.69 -8.64 -10.19
C ASP A 419 -59.90 -9.42 -10.73
N THR A 420 -59.65 -10.56 -11.35
CA THR A 420 -60.72 -11.39 -11.97
C THR A 420 -61.19 -12.54 -11.08
N ASP A 421 -60.33 -13.03 -10.18
CA ASP A 421 -60.55 -14.25 -9.40
C ASP A 421 -60.39 -14.06 -7.88
N GLY A 422 -60.16 -12.84 -7.42
CA GLY A 422 -59.95 -12.50 -6.01
C GLY A 422 -58.54 -12.79 -5.51
N SER A 423 -57.65 -13.33 -6.36
CA SER A 423 -56.27 -13.63 -5.99
C SER A 423 -55.46 -12.39 -5.66
N LEU A 424 -55.72 -11.26 -6.34
CA LEU A 424 -55.04 -9.99 -6.06
C LEU A 424 -55.47 -9.42 -4.71
N ARG A 425 -56.76 -9.54 -4.35
CA ARG A 425 -57.25 -9.15 -3.03
C ARG A 425 -56.64 -10.01 -1.92
N ALA A 426 -56.53 -11.33 -2.14
CA ALA A 426 -55.86 -12.23 -1.20
C ALA A 426 -54.37 -11.88 -1.02
N LEU A 427 -53.67 -11.56 -2.11
CA LEU A 427 -52.27 -11.13 -2.07
C LEU A 427 -52.10 -9.78 -1.32
N ARG A 428 -52.98 -8.80 -1.55
CA ARG A 428 -52.99 -7.53 -0.79
C ARG A 428 -53.17 -7.78 0.71
N ALA A 429 -54.13 -8.62 1.09
CA ALA A 429 -54.37 -8.98 2.49
C ALA A 429 -53.13 -9.66 3.10
N LYS A 430 -52.44 -10.54 2.36
CA LYS A 430 -51.19 -11.15 2.81
C LYS A 430 -50.06 -10.14 3.01
N ILE A 431 -49.88 -9.18 2.10
CA ILE A 431 -48.87 -8.13 2.27
C ILE A 431 -49.18 -7.28 3.52
N ALA A 432 -50.45 -6.94 3.76
CA ALA A 432 -50.86 -6.21 4.95
C ALA A 432 -50.62 -7.01 6.24
N SER A 433 -51.01 -8.29 6.26
CA SER A 433 -50.78 -9.22 7.38
C SER A 433 -49.28 -9.40 7.65
N PHE A 434 -48.47 -9.54 6.59
CA PHE A 434 -47.01 -9.65 6.68
C PHE A 434 -46.36 -8.42 7.33
N LEU A 435 -46.78 -7.20 6.94
CA LEU A 435 -46.28 -5.97 7.55
C LEU A 435 -46.73 -5.81 9.01
N ALA A 436 -47.99 -6.13 9.31
CA ALA A 436 -48.54 -6.08 10.65
C ALA A 436 -47.83 -7.05 11.61
N ASN A 437 -47.49 -8.25 11.14
CA ASN A 437 -46.75 -9.24 11.94
C ASN A 437 -45.28 -8.86 12.16
N ASN A 438 -44.75 -7.90 11.39
CA ASN A 438 -43.35 -7.46 11.44
C ASN A 438 -43.20 -5.97 11.84
N LEU A 439 -44.12 -5.45 12.66
CA LEU A 439 -44.13 -4.03 13.10
C LEU A 439 -42.88 -3.58 13.87
N LYS A 440 -42.11 -4.51 14.45
CA LYS A 440 -40.85 -4.19 15.16
C LYS A 440 -39.76 -3.64 14.21
N ARG A 441 -39.93 -3.75 12.89
CA ARG A 441 -39.00 -3.20 11.90
C ARG A 441 -39.36 -1.78 11.51
N ASN A 442 -38.31 -1.00 11.21
CA ASN A 442 -38.44 0.32 10.61
C ASN A 442 -38.76 0.19 9.11
N TRP A 443 -40.02 -0.05 8.80
CA TRP A 443 -40.51 -0.04 7.42
C TRP A 443 -40.55 1.39 6.85
N PRO A 444 -40.31 1.58 5.54
CA PRO A 444 -40.48 2.87 4.89
C PRO A 444 -41.91 3.41 5.03
N ARG A 445 -42.08 4.71 5.34
CA ARG A 445 -43.40 5.32 5.57
C ARG A 445 -44.31 5.26 4.34
N ASP A 446 -43.73 5.45 3.17
CA ASP A 446 -44.41 5.35 1.87
C ASP A 446 -44.99 3.95 1.64
N LEU A 447 -44.33 2.89 2.12
CA LEU A 447 -44.86 1.53 2.03
C LEU A 447 -46.13 1.36 2.87
N TYR A 448 -46.14 1.88 4.10
CA TYR A 448 -47.35 1.87 4.95
C TYR A 448 -48.49 2.68 4.35
N GLU A 449 -48.21 3.89 3.86
CA GLU A 449 -49.22 4.72 3.21
C GLU A 449 -49.81 4.03 1.99
N LYS A 450 -48.98 3.34 1.20
CA LYS A 450 -49.45 2.64 0.01
C LYS A 450 -50.33 1.44 0.35
N VAL A 451 -49.99 0.69 1.40
CA VAL A 451 -50.83 -0.41 1.87
C VAL A 451 -52.14 0.11 2.44
N ALA A 452 -52.11 1.19 3.23
CA ALA A 452 -53.31 1.80 3.80
C ALA A 452 -54.27 2.37 2.75
N ARG A 453 -53.77 2.83 1.59
CA ARG A 453 -54.60 3.25 0.44
C ARG A 453 -55.19 2.09 -0.35
N SER A 454 -54.64 0.89 -0.19
CA SER A 454 -55.00 -0.31 -0.97
C SER A 454 -55.93 -1.29 -0.24
N LEU A 455 -56.12 -1.07 1.07
CA LEU A 455 -57.13 -1.71 1.92
C LEU A 455 -58.41 -0.87 1.89
#